data_AF-A0A923A533-F1
#
_entry.id   AF-A0A923A533-F1
#
_cell.length_a   1.000
_cell.length_b   1.000
_cell.length_c   1.000
_cell.angle_alpha   90.00
_cell.angle_beta   90.00
_cell.angle_gamma   90.00
#
_symmetry.space_group_name_H-M   'P 1'
#
loop_
_entity.id
_entity.type
_entity.pdbx_description
1 polymer ?
#
loop_
_entity_poly.entity_id
_entity_poly.type
_entity_poly.pdbx_seq_one_letter_code
_entity_poly.pdbx_strand_id
1 'polypeptide(L)'
;MKKKVFIKMFLFIGILHSVLILQTSHANVITGDLKHWAKNASQKNDDLEKQAALNHIGILYFQNQTELHYMNILQKGVPILLIHDLKKIQALKVVSREKVEALLKETGIKVTDLNKTDTAIQIGSLLQVEYLITGQIQKQTAEIYTFVANIYHVPSKTILDKVTSQGDLFSELRPMEKELLFKIATSLKISITQQEKMQID
;
A
#
# COMPACT_ATOMS: atom_id res chain seq x y z
N MET A 1 -64.75 -28.00 4.73
CA MET A 1 -64.00 -27.57 3.52
C MET A 1 -63.06 -26.36 3.78
N LYS A 2 -62.20 -26.39 4.81
CA LYS A 2 -61.29 -25.24 5.11
C LYS A 2 -59.81 -25.60 5.31
N LYS A 3 -59.41 -26.87 5.21
CA LYS A 3 -58.01 -27.29 5.41
C LYS A 3 -57.20 -27.42 4.11
N LYS A 4 -57.82 -27.57 2.93
CA LYS A 4 -57.11 -27.76 1.65
C LYS A 4 -56.66 -26.46 0.96
N VAL A 5 -57.18 -25.30 1.36
CA VAL A 5 -56.80 -24.00 0.78
C VAL A 5 -55.52 -23.44 1.41
N PHE A 6 -55.30 -23.71 2.70
CA PHE A 6 -54.13 -23.19 3.43
C PHE A 6 -52.80 -23.86 3.01
N ILE A 7 -52.87 -25.12 2.57
CA ILE A 7 -51.70 -25.91 2.16
C ILE A 7 -51.20 -25.51 0.77
N LYS A 8 -52.10 -25.05 -0.10
CA LYS A 8 -51.72 -24.51 -1.43
C LYS A 8 -51.17 -23.08 -1.37
N MET A 9 -51.46 -22.32 -0.31
CA MET A 9 -50.95 -20.96 -0.13
C MET A 9 -49.48 -20.93 0.33
N PHE A 10 -49.02 -21.97 1.03
CA PHE A 10 -47.61 -22.09 1.43
C PHE A 10 -46.69 -22.63 0.32
N LEU A 11 -47.24 -23.37 -0.65
CA LEU A 11 -46.46 -23.92 -1.76
C LEU A 11 -46.10 -22.90 -2.86
N PHE A 12 -46.73 -21.71 -2.87
CA PHE A 12 -46.37 -20.63 -3.80
C PHE A 12 -45.43 -19.58 -3.20
N ILE A 13 -45.28 -19.54 -1.87
CA ILE A 13 -44.30 -18.68 -1.18
C ILE A 13 -42.90 -19.35 -1.16
N GLY A 14 -42.84 -20.68 -1.25
CA GLY A 14 -41.58 -21.43 -1.30
C GLY A 14 -40.81 -21.36 -2.63
N ILE A 15 -41.43 -20.89 -3.72
CA ILE A 15 -40.80 -20.85 -5.05
C ILE A 15 -40.36 -19.43 -5.44
N LEU A 16 -40.77 -18.40 -4.68
CA LEU A 16 -40.34 -17.00 -4.89
C LEU A 16 -39.15 -16.58 -4.00
N HIS A 17 -38.54 -17.51 -3.26
CA HIS A 17 -37.31 -17.27 -2.49
C HIS A 17 -36.08 -18.00 -3.02
N SER A 18 -36.19 -18.82 -4.06
CA SER A 18 -35.04 -19.48 -4.66
C SER A 18 -34.37 -18.71 -5.80
N VAL A 19 -34.83 -17.48 -6.10
CA VAL A 19 -34.29 -16.64 -7.18
C VAL A 19 -33.99 -15.24 -6.66
N LEU A 20 -33.05 -15.11 -5.72
CA LEU A 20 -32.18 -13.92 -5.58
C LEU A 20 -31.15 -14.12 -4.45
N ILE A 21 -30.25 -15.09 -4.58
CA ILE A 21 -28.96 -15.00 -3.89
C ILE A 21 -27.86 -15.29 -4.91
N LEU A 22 -27.75 -14.43 -5.92
CA LEU A 22 -26.45 -14.14 -6.50
C LEU A 22 -25.71 -13.38 -5.39
N GLN A 23 -24.98 -14.13 -4.56
CA GLN A 23 -24.09 -13.56 -3.57
C GLN A 23 -23.16 -12.59 -4.29
N THR A 24 -23.34 -11.31 -4.02
CA THR A 24 -22.41 -10.26 -4.37
C THR A 24 -21.06 -10.67 -3.80
N SER A 25 -20.11 -11.02 -4.67
CA SER A 25 -18.71 -11.18 -4.28
C SER A 25 -18.23 -9.81 -3.80
N HIS A 26 -18.42 -9.53 -2.51
CA HIS A 26 -17.91 -8.33 -1.88
C HIS A 26 -16.40 -8.30 -2.07
N ALA A 27 -15.97 -7.37 -2.94
CA ALA A 27 -14.62 -6.95 -3.27
C ALA A 27 -13.51 -7.66 -2.50
N ASN A 28 -13.13 -8.86 -2.96
CA ASN A 28 -11.81 -9.35 -2.62
C ASN A 28 -10.83 -8.59 -3.53
N VAL A 29 -10.28 -7.49 -3.01
CA VAL A 29 -9.37 -6.57 -3.74
C VAL A 29 -8.10 -7.29 -4.23
N ILE A 30 -7.82 -8.49 -3.70
CA ILE A 30 -6.75 -9.37 -4.13
C ILE A 30 -7.33 -10.50 -4.98
N THR A 31 -7.01 -10.50 -6.27
CA THR A 31 -7.43 -11.53 -7.24
C THR A 31 -6.76 -12.88 -6.96
N GLY A 32 -7.29 -13.96 -7.56
CA GLY A 32 -6.67 -15.28 -7.49
C GLY A 32 -5.20 -15.26 -7.95
N ASP A 33 -4.94 -14.59 -9.07
CA ASP A 33 -3.59 -14.43 -9.62
C ASP A 33 -2.64 -13.71 -8.68
N LEU A 34 -3.09 -12.63 -8.03
CA LEU A 34 -2.28 -11.90 -7.04
C LEU A 34 -1.98 -12.77 -5.82
N LYS A 35 -2.93 -13.58 -5.36
CA LYS A 35 -2.71 -14.53 -4.27
C LYS A 35 -1.68 -15.60 -4.66
N HIS A 36 -1.79 -16.16 -5.87
CA HIS A 36 -0.82 -17.12 -6.39
C HIS A 36 0.58 -16.50 -6.54
N TRP A 37 0.67 -15.29 -7.06
CA TRP A 37 1.92 -14.55 -7.15
C TRP A 37 2.54 -14.33 -5.77
N ALA A 38 1.77 -13.86 -4.78
CA ALA A 38 2.26 -13.59 -3.43
C ALA A 38 2.77 -14.87 -2.76
N LYS A 39 2.04 -15.98 -2.90
CA LYS A 39 2.46 -17.30 -2.40
C LYS A 39 3.76 -17.78 -3.04
N ASN A 40 3.89 -17.64 -4.36
CA ASN A 40 5.11 -18.03 -5.06
C ASN A 40 6.30 -17.14 -4.69
N ALA A 41 6.05 -15.84 -4.45
CA ALA A 41 7.07 -14.90 -3.99
C ALA A 41 7.56 -15.26 -2.58
N SER A 42 6.66 -15.52 -1.63
CA SER A 42 6.98 -15.81 -0.23
C SER A 42 7.71 -17.15 -0.01
N GLN A 43 7.51 -18.12 -0.90
CA GLN A 43 8.11 -19.45 -0.80
C GLN A 43 9.54 -19.52 -1.34
N LYS A 44 9.99 -18.52 -2.10
CA LYS A 44 11.28 -18.55 -2.79
C LYS A 44 12.37 -17.95 -1.89
N ASN A 45 13.06 -18.79 -1.11
CA ASN A 45 14.01 -18.34 -0.09
C ASN A 45 15.51 -18.35 -0.48
N ASP A 46 15.94 -18.97 -1.58
CA ASP A 46 17.40 -19.14 -1.85
C ASP A 46 17.96 -18.48 -3.13
N ASP A 47 17.12 -17.99 -4.05
CA ASP A 47 17.58 -17.37 -5.32
C ASP A 47 17.35 -15.84 -5.38
N LEU A 48 17.25 -15.18 -4.22
CA LEU A 48 16.96 -13.73 -4.14
C LEU A 48 18.14 -12.84 -4.57
N GLU A 49 19.26 -13.43 -5.02
CA GLU A 49 20.31 -12.74 -5.78
C GLU A 49 19.88 -12.38 -7.22
N LYS A 50 18.64 -12.67 -7.62
CA LYS A 50 18.08 -12.14 -8.85
C LYS A 50 18.00 -10.62 -8.77
N GLN A 51 18.86 -9.98 -9.57
CA GLN A 51 18.97 -8.54 -9.81
C GLN A 51 17.64 -7.82 -9.59
N ALA A 52 17.61 -6.96 -8.57
CA ALA A 52 16.54 -5.99 -8.42
C ALA A 52 16.34 -5.26 -9.75
N ALA A 53 15.09 -5.11 -10.17
CA ALA A 53 14.81 -4.36 -11.38
C ALA A 53 15.21 -2.91 -11.15
N LEU A 54 16.13 -2.39 -11.97
CA LEU A 54 16.60 -1.01 -11.86
C LEU A 54 15.41 -0.03 -11.88
N ASN A 55 15.48 0.96 -11.01
CA ASN A 55 14.48 2.00 -10.76
C ASN A 55 13.08 1.48 -10.39
N HIS A 56 12.97 0.22 -9.95
CA HIS A 56 11.73 -0.35 -9.44
C HIS A 56 11.61 0.00 -7.95
N ILE A 57 10.50 0.59 -7.55
CA ILE A 57 10.28 1.12 -6.20
C ILE A 57 9.02 0.55 -5.56
N GLY A 58 9.14 0.11 -4.31
CA GLY A 58 8.03 -0.31 -3.47
C GLY A 58 7.75 0.71 -2.38
N ILE A 59 6.48 0.90 -2.04
CA ILE A 59 6.06 1.81 -0.96
C ILE A 59 5.14 1.04 -0.02
N LEU A 60 5.58 0.90 1.23
CA LEU A 60 4.83 0.25 2.28
C LEU A 60 3.97 1.24 3.05
N TYR A 61 3.23 0.74 4.03
CA TYR A 61 2.36 1.57 4.85
C TYR A 61 3.14 2.54 5.73
N PHE A 62 2.52 3.68 5.98
CA PHE A 62 3.03 4.66 6.93
C PHE A 62 2.51 4.27 8.32
N GLN A 63 3.37 3.92 9.25
CA GLN A 63 2.96 3.54 10.60
C GLN A 63 2.42 4.75 11.35
N ASN A 64 1.21 4.65 11.88
CA ASN A 64 0.67 5.68 12.75
C ASN A 64 1.39 5.63 14.11
N GLN A 65 2.15 6.68 14.43
CA GLN A 65 2.84 6.89 15.70
C GLN A 65 2.28 8.11 16.45
N THR A 66 1.08 8.57 16.10
CA THR A 66 0.44 9.74 16.73
C THR A 66 -0.36 9.39 17.98
N GLU A 67 -0.55 8.10 18.28
CA GLU A 67 -1.48 7.55 19.28
C GLU A 67 -2.98 7.81 18.98
N LEU A 68 -3.30 8.51 17.89
CA LEU A 68 -4.67 8.87 17.52
C LEU A 68 -5.23 7.83 16.54
N HIS A 69 -6.22 7.05 16.97
CA HIS A 69 -6.75 5.94 16.17
C HIS A 69 -7.35 6.38 14.81
N TYR A 70 -7.95 7.56 14.76
CA TYR A 70 -8.52 8.10 13.52
C TYR A 70 -7.45 8.38 12.45
N MET A 71 -6.17 8.51 12.83
CA MET A 71 -5.05 8.67 11.90
C MET A 71 -4.67 7.35 11.20
N ASN A 72 -5.25 6.22 11.58
CA ASN A 72 -5.00 4.93 10.93
C ASN A 72 -5.40 4.93 9.43
N ILE A 73 -6.34 5.79 9.03
CA ILE A 73 -6.72 5.95 7.62
C ILE A 73 -5.54 6.39 6.75
N LEU A 74 -4.65 7.22 7.30
CA LEU A 74 -3.50 7.75 6.57
C LEU A 74 -2.38 6.73 6.40
N GLN A 75 -2.38 5.64 7.17
CA GLN A 75 -1.38 4.59 7.02
C GLN A 75 -1.35 4.00 5.61
N LYS A 76 -2.53 3.90 4.99
CA LYS A 76 -2.68 3.53 3.58
C LYS A 76 -2.90 4.73 2.66
N GLY A 77 -3.52 5.80 3.16
CA GLY A 77 -3.82 7.00 2.39
C GLY A 77 -2.56 7.70 1.85
N VAL A 78 -1.54 7.92 2.68
CA VAL A 78 -0.30 8.58 2.27
C VAL A 78 0.44 7.78 1.18
N PRO A 79 0.67 6.46 1.34
CA PRO A 79 1.22 5.64 0.26
C PRO A 79 0.41 5.70 -1.04
N ILE A 80 -0.92 5.76 -0.98
CA ILE A 80 -1.76 5.85 -2.19
C ILE A 80 -1.46 7.12 -2.97
N LEU A 81 -1.37 8.26 -2.27
CA LEU A 81 -1.04 9.55 -2.89
C LEU A 81 0.38 9.52 -3.49
N LEU A 82 1.37 9.06 -2.71
CA LEU A 82 2.74 8.91 -3.20
C LEU A 82 2.83 7.99 -4.42
N ILE A 83 2.19 6.83 -4.38
CA ILE A 83 2.17 5.88 -5.51
C ILE A 83 1.54 6.53 -6.74
N HIS A 84 0.43 7.26 -6.57
CA HIS A 84 -0.25 7.93 -7.67
C HIS A 84 0.67 8.92 -8.37
N ASP A 85 1.39 9.75 -7.61
CA ASP A 85 2.20 10.82 -8.17
C ASP A 85 3.59 10.36 -8.61
N LEU A 86 4.22 9.41 -7.91
CA LEU A 86 5.48 8.79 -8.35
C LEU A 86 5.32 8.00 -9.65
N LYS A 87 4.13 7.46 -9.95
CA LYS A 87 3.84 6.82 -11.25
C LYS A 87 3.88 7.78 -12.43
N LYS A 88 3.81 9.09 -12.20
CA LYS A 88 3.92 10.11 -13.26
C LYS A 88 5.39 10.34 -13.67
N ILE A 89 6.35 9.92 -12.84
CA ILE A 89 7.78 10.01 -13.13
C ILE A 89 8.17 8.81 -13.99
N GLN A 90 8.49 9.03 -15.27
CA GLN A 90 8.73 7.97 -16.24
C GLN A 90 9.96 7.12 -15.92
N ALA A 91 10.95 7.70 -15.25
CA ALA A 91 12.15 7.00 -14.81
C ALA A 91 11.87 5.93 -13.74
N LEU A 92 10.70 5.97 -13.08
CA LEU A 92 10.32 5.05 -12.02
C LEU A 92 9.36 3.98 -12.50
N LYS A 93 9.56 2.76 -12.00
CA LYS A 93 8.54 1.72 -12.01
C LYS A 93 8.03 1.55 -10.59
N VAL A 94 6.78 1.91 -10.32
CA VAL A 94 6.21 1.85 -8.97
C VAL A 94 5.39 0.59 -8.80
N VAL A 95 5.69 -0.21 -7.78
CA VAL A 95 4.90 -1.40 -7.41
C VAL A 95 3.47 -0.99 -7.08
N SER A 96 2.50 -1.75 -7.59
CA SER A 96 1.10 -1.47 -7.33
C SER A 96 0.73 -1.77 -5.88
N ARG A 97 -0.24 -1.02 -5.35
CA ARG A 97 -0.74 -1.21 -3.99
C ARG A 97 -1.19 -2.65 -3.74
N GLU A 98 -1.89 -3.24 -4.71
CA GLU A 98 -2.47 -4.57 -4.62
C GLU A 98 -1.40 -5.65 -4.45
N LYS A 99 -0.23 -5.49 -5.07
CA LYS A 99 0.93 -6.38 -4.86
C LYS A 99 1.47 -6.28 -3.44
N VAL A 100 1.61 -5.07 -2.91
CA VAL A 100 2.02 -4.86 -1.52
C VAL A 100 1.00 -5.51 -0.57
N GLU A 101 -0.30 -5.29 -0.78
CA GLU A 101 -1.36 -5.87 0.06
C GLU A 101 -1.39 -7.40 -0.01
N ALA A 102 -1.25 -7.98 -1.21
CA ALA A 102 -1.21 -9.42 -1.39
C ALA A 102 0.00 -10.04 -0.68
N LEU A 103 1.17 -9.43 -0.79
CA LEU A 103 2.39 -9.93 -0.17
C LEU A 103 2.34 -9.84 1.37
N LEU A 104 1.89 -8.70 1.92
CA LEU A 104 1.76 -8.56 3.39
C LEU A 104 0.75 -9.56 3.96
N LYS A 105 -0.34 -9.82 3.23
CA LYS A 105 -1.34 -10.83 3.61
C LYS A 105 -0.77 -12.25 3.58
N GLU A 106 0.02 -12.59 2.57
CA GLU A 106 0.62 -13.92 2.44
C GLU A 106 1.71 -14.17 3.50
N THR A 107 2.57 -13.18 3.74
CA THR A 107 3.70 -13.31 4.69
C THR A 107 3.27 -13.21 6.15
N GLY A 108 2.10 -12.63 6.43
CA GLY A 108 1.63 -12.38 7.79
C GLY A 108 2.43 -11.30 8.54
N ILE A 109 3.30 -10.55 7.84
CA ILE A 109 4.08 -9.47 8.44
C ILE A 109 3.14 -8.36 8.93
N LYS A 110 3.33 -7.96 10.19
CA LYS A 110 2.49 -6.94 10.82
C LYS A 110 2.94 -5.55 10.39
N VAL A 111 1.99 -4.62 10.33
CA VAL A 111 2.24 -3.20 10.01
C VAL A 111 3.25 -2.57 10.98
N THR A 112 3.26 -3.01 12.23
CA THR A 112 4.18 -2.55 13.28
C THR A 112 5.64 -2.94 13.04
N ASP A 113 5.89 -3.94 12.19
CA ASP A 113 7.23 -4.45 11.90
C ASP A 113 7.83 -3.83 10.64
N LEU A 114 7.04 -3.10 9.84
CA LEU A 114 7.46 -2.62 8.52
C LEU A 114 8.63 -1.63 8.56
N ASN A 115 8.85 -0.96 9.69
CA ASN A 115 9.98 -0.01 9.86
C ASN A 115 11.26 -0.67 10.39
N LYS A 116 11.26 -1.98 10.66
CA LYS A 116 12.48 -2.73 11.01
C LYS A 116 13.27 -2.97 9.74
N THR A 117 14.58 -2.69 9.77
CA THR A 117 15.46 -2.81 8.59
C THR A 117 15.38 -4.20 7.96
N ASP A 118 15.54 -5.27 8.74
CA ASP A 118 15.54 -6.63 8.19
C ASP A 118 14.20 -6.99 7.54
N THR A 119 13.09 -6.55 8.15
CA THR A 119 11.74 -6.75 7.60
C THR A 119 11.53 -5.96 6.31
N ALA A 120 11.97 -4.70 6.26
CA ALA A 120 11.91 -3.87 5.07
C ALA A 120 12.74 -4.48 3.93
N ILE A 121 14.00 -4.85 4.18
CA ILE A 121 14.85 -5.51 3.18
C ILE A 121 14.22 -6.81 2.67
N GLN A 122 13.70 -7.65 3.56
CA GLN A 122 13.01 -8.89 3.19
C GLN A 122 11.81 -8.61 2.26
N ILE A 123 10.93 -7.67 2.62
CA ILE A 123 9.77 -7.33 1.78
C ILE A 123 10.23 -6.76 0.44
N GLY A 124 11.26 -5.92 0.43
CA GLY A 124 11.83 -5.35 -0.78
C GLY A 124 12.34 -6.42 -1.75
N SER A 125 13.04 -7.43 -1.22
CA SER A 125 13.51 -8.58 -2.02
C SER A 125 12.35 -9.39 -2.58
N LEU A 126 11.30 -9.65 -1.79
CA LEU A 126 10.11 -10.36 -2.24
C LEU A 126 9.33 -9.59 -3.32
N LEU A 127 9.32 -8.26 -3.25
CA LEU A 127 8.74 -7.37 -4.26
C LEU A 127 9.64 -7.18 -5.50
N GLN A 128 10.91 -7.58 -5.44
CA GLN A 128 11.91 -7.40 -6.49
C GLN A 128 12.08 -5.93 -6.88
N VAL A 129 12.21 -5.07 -5.87
CA VAL A 129 12.44 -3.62 -6.02
C VAL A 129 13.88 -3.27 -5.68
N GLU A 130 14.42 -2.23 -6.33
CA GLU A 130 15.73 -1.66 -5.98
C GLU A 130 15.63 -0.83 -4.71
N TYR A 131 14.56 -0.04 -4.61
CA TYR A 131 14.29 0.81 -3.45
C TYR A 131 12.97 0.42 -2.80
N LEU A 132 12.97 0.38 -1.47
CA LEU A 132 11.76 0.23 -0.68
C LEU A 132 11.60 1.43 0.24
N ILE A 133 10.42 2.01 0.26
CA ILE A 133 10.05 3.11 1.15
C ILE A 133 9.13 2.57 2.23
N THR A 134 9.44 2.87 3.48
CA THR A 134 8.55 2.69 4.62
C THR A 134 8.29 4.05 5.24
N GLY A 135 7.16 4.20 5.94
CA GLY A 135 6.82 5.49 6.49
C GLY A 135 6.35 5.46 7.93
N GLN A 136 6.34 6.65 8.52
CA GLN A 136 5.76 6.93 9.84
C GLN A 136 5.00 8.26 9.79
N ILE A 137 3.93 8.34 10.56
CA ILE A 137 3.18 9.57 10.82
C ILE A 137 3.36 9.88 12.30
N GLN A 138 4.02 11.00 12.58
CA GLN A 138 4.36 11.43 13.93
C GLN A 138 3.62 12.73 14.24
N LYS A 139 3.20 12.88 15.49
CA LYS A 139 2.61 14.12 16.00
C LYS A 139 3.69 14.92 16.70
N GLN A 140 3.96 16.14 16.23
CA GLN A 140 4.95 17.03 16.84
C GLN A 140 4.28 17.96 17.87
N THR A 141 3.15 18.55 17.50
CA THR A 141 2.34 19.41 18.38
C THR A 141 0.86 19.08 18.21
N ALA A 142 -0.06 19.86 18.78
CA ALA A 142 -1.50 19.64 18.61
C ALA A 142 -1.93 19.63 17.14
N GLU A 143 -1.35 20.51 16.32
CA GLU A 143 -1.74 20.75 14.92
C GLU A 143 -0.65 20.29 13.94
N ILE A 144 0.61 20.21 14.36
CA ILE A 144 1.72 19.89 13.47
C ILE A 144 2.07 18.40 13.50
N TYR A 145 2.12 17.81 12.31
CA TYR A 145 2.48 16.41 12.07
C TYR A 145 3.70 16.31 11.16
N THR A 146 4.41 15.20 11.27
CA THR A 146 5.57 14.90 10.43
C THR A 146 5.34 13.57 9.73
N PHE A 147 5.51 13.57 8.41
CA PHE A 147 5.72 12.35 7.66
C PHE A 147 7.21 12.04 7.62
N VAL A 148 7.57 10.83 8.00
CA VAL A 148 8.93 10.31 7.87
C VAL A 148 8.90 9.20 6.82
N ALA A 149 9.81 9.25 5.86
CA ALA A 149 10.03 8.19 4.89
C ALA A 149 11.46 7.65 5.04
N ASN A 150 11.59 6.36 5.37
CA ASN A 150 12.86 5.64 5.33
C ASN A 150 13.01 5.00 3.96
N ILE A 151 14.13 5.28 3.30
CA ILE A 151 14.44 4.78 1.96
C ILE A 151 15.51 3.70 2.10
N TYR A 152 15.15 2.46 1.80
CA TYR A 152 16.04 1.32 1.83
C TYR A 152 16.55 1.03 0.42
N HIS A 153 17.85 0.81 0.28
CA HIS A 153 18.41 0.20 -0.92
C HIS A 153 18.47 -1.31 -0.70
N VAL A 154 17.58 -2.04 -1.37
CA VAL A 154 17.36 -3.47 -1.16
C VAL A 154 18.59 -4.31 -1.52
N PRO A 155 19.28 -4.08 -2.67
CA PRO A 155 20.46 -4.85 -3.03
C PRO A 155 21.61 -4.75 -2.01
N SER A 156 21.91 -3.55 -1.51
CA SER A 156 22.98 -3.38 -0.51
C SER A 156 22.54 -3.68 0.92
N LYS A 157 21.24 -3.93 1.16
CA LYS A 157 20.67 -4.19 2.48
C LYS A 157 20.91 -3.05 3.48
N THR A 158 20.90 -1.80 3.00
CA THR A 158 21.16 -0.61 3.83
C THR A 158 20.03 0.40 3.73
N ILE A 159 19.96 1.29 4.72
CA ILE A 159 19.20 2.53 4.62
C ILE A 159 20.00 3.48 3.72
N LEU A 160 19.40 3.91 2.62
CA LEU A 160 19.97 4.92 1.73
C LEU A 160 19.83 6.31 2.35
N ASP A 161 18.62 6.65 2.79
CA ASP A 161 18.30 7.97 3.31
C ASP A 161 17.04 7.93 4.19
N LYS A 162 16.83 8.99 4.96
CA LYS A 162 15.61 9.26 5.72
C LYS A 162 15.18 10.70 5.47
N VAL A 163 14.04 10.87 4.82
CA VAL A 163 13.48 12.18 4.49
C VAL A 163 12.20 12.45 5.28
N THR A 164 11.89 13.73 5.47
CA THR A 164 10.71 14.15 6.23
C THR A 164 9.99 15.31 5.56
N SER A 165 8.70 15.46 5.81
CA SER A 165 7.91 16.67 5.56
C SER A 165 7.04 16.97 6.77
N GLN A 166 6.72 18.24 7.00
CA GLN A 166 6.04 18.70 8.19
C GLN A 166 5.02 19.79 7.85
N GLY A 167 3.89 19.79 8.54
CA GLY A 167 2.85 20.81 8.35
C GLY A 167 1.64 20.54 9.24
N ASP A 168 0.65 21.44 9.15
CA ASP A 168 -0.71 21.18 9.63
C ASP A 168 -1.36 20.16 8.71
N LEU A 169 -1.50 18.93 9.21
CA LEU A 169 -2.00 17.81 8.42
C LEU A 169 -3.38 18.05 7.79
N PHE A 170 -4.26 18.81 8.44
CA PHE A 170 -5.63 19.00 7.96
C PHE A 170 -5.73 20.00 6.82
N SER A 171 -4.84 20.98 6.78
CA SER A 171 -4.78 22.00 5.73
C SER A 171 -3.69 21.74 4.69
N GLU A 172 -2.64 20.98 5.04
CA GLU A 172 -1.41 20.83 4.26
C GLU A 172 -1.09 19.37 3.87
N LEU A 173 -2.02 18.41 4.00
CA LEU A 173 -1.79 17.01 3.61
C LEU A 173 -1.16 16.87 2.22
N ARG A 174 -1.69 17.60 1.22
CA ARG A 174 -1.19 17.58 -0.16
C ARG A 174 0.20 18.22 -0.25
N PRO A 175 0.44 19.47 0.19
CA PRO A 175 1.79 20.03 0.26
C PRO A 175 2.83 19.14 0.96
N MET A 176 2.49 18.56 2.11
CA MET A 176 3.38 17.64 2.85
C MET A 176 3.72 16.39 2.04
N GLU A 177 2.74 15.82 1.33
CA GLU A 177 2.96 14.68 0.43
C GLU A 177 3.89 15.06 -0.73
N LYS A 178 3.69 16.22 -1.36
CA LYS A 178 4.54 16.71 -2.47
C LYS A 178 5.96 16.94 -2.04
N GLU A 179 6.16 17.61 -0.91
CA GLU A 179 7.47 17.84 -0.34
C GLU A 179 8.20 16.51 -0.10
N LEU A 180 7.50 15.53 0.48
CA LEU A 180 8.05 14.21 0.75
C LEU A 180 8.41 13.48 -0.56
N LEU A 181 7.54 13.53 -1.58
CA LEU A 181 7.78 12.95 -2.90
C LEU A 181 9.02 13.53 -3.57
N PHE A 182 9.19 14.86 -3.59
CA PHE A 182 10.35 15.50 -4.21
C PHE A 182 11.65 15.21 -3.44
N LYS A 183 11.59 15.12 -2.12
CA LYS A 183 12.72 14.68 -1.29
C LYS A 183 13.11 13.23 -1.60
N ILE A 184 12.13 12.33 -1.70
CA ILE A 184 12.36 10.93 -2.12
C ILE A 184 13.04 10.89 -3.49
N ALA A 185 12.50 11.56 -4.50
CA ALA A 185 13.08 11.56 -5.85
C ALA A 185 14.52 12.10 -5.87
N THR A 186 14.79 13.13 -5.05
CA THR A 186 16.13 13.71 -4.89
C THR A 186 17.11 12.71 -4.25
N SER A 187 16.72 12.03 -3.18
CA SER A 187 17.54 10.98 -2.54
C SER A 187 17.85 9.83 -3.50
N LEU A 188 16.89 9.48 -4.37
CA LEU A 188 17.06 8.48 -5.42
C LEU A 188 17.85 8.99 -6.64
N LYS A 189 18.26 10.26 -6.65
CA LYS A 189 18.95 10.93 -7.78
C LYS A 189 18.17 10.86 -9.09
N ILE A 190 16.84 10.94 -9.01
CA ILE A 190 15.94 10.89 -10.15
C ILE A 190 15.62 12.31 -10.60
N SER A 191 15.95 12.61 -11.85
CA SER A 191 15.58 13.88 -12.48
C SER A 191 14.09 13.88 -12.83
N ILE A 192 13.36 14.88 -12.34
CA ILE A 192 11.95 15.12 -12.70
C ILE A 192 11.92 16.26 -13.72
N THR A 193 11.33 16.01 -14.88
CA THR A 193 11.16 17.02 -15.93
C THR A 193 10.10 18.05 -15.53
N GLN A 194 10.11 19.22 -16.18
CA GLN A 194 9.07 20.24 -15.94
C GLN A 194 7.67 19.73 -16.27
N GLN A 195 7.53 18.91 -17.31
CA GLN A 195 6.25 18.31 -17.69
C GLN A 195 5.74 17.35 -16.61
N GLU A 196 6.59 16.49 -16.06
CA GLU A 196 6.21 15.58 -14.97
C GLU A 196 5.84 16.37 -13.70
N LYS A 197 6.58 17.45 -13.41
CA LYS A 197 6.26 18.34 -12.28
C LYS A 197 4.86 18.94 -12.42
N MET A 198 4.51 19.45 -13.61
CA MET A 198 3.17 19.98 -13.89
C MET A 198 2.06 18.93 -13.78
N GLN A 199 2.37 17.64 -13.99
CA GLN A 199 1.39 16.57 -13.79
C GLN A 199 1.26 16.18 -12.31
N ILE A 200 2.31 16.38 -11.52
CA ILE A 200 2.36 16.07 -10.08
C ILE A 200 1.61 17.14 -9.26
N ASP A 201 1.80 18.42 -9.60
CA ASP A 201 1.12 19.57 -8.96
C ASP A 201 -0.41 19.51 -9.12
#